data_AF-A0A2W6ADT7-F1
#
_entry.id   AF-A0A2W6ADT7-F1
#
_cell.length_a   1.000
_cell.length_b   1.000
_cell.length_c   1.000
_cell.angle_alpha   90.00
_cell.angle_beta   90.00
_cell.angle_gamma   90.00
#
_symmetry.space_group_name_H-M   'P 1'
#
loop_
_entity.id
_entity.type
_entity.pdbx_description
1 polymer ?
#
loop_
_entity_poly.entity_id
_entity_poly.type
_entity_poly.pdbx_seq_one_letter_code
_entity_poly.pdbx_strand_id
1 'polypeptide(L)' 'MDTLIKHAAILANLSALRMTLAGALERATDAEDAIKSGEVNQAIGAAHGIETMLQEAAALYTAALALHRSGRV' A
#
# COMPACT_ATOMS: atom_id res chain seq x y z
N MET A 1 -18.55 -18.45 -7.20
CA MET A 1 -18.34 -17.53 -6.06
C MET A 1 -19.48 -16.54 -6.08
N ASP A 2 -20.19 -16.37 -4.97
CA ASP A 2 -21.29 -15.40 -4.86
C ASP A 2 -20.75 -13.98 -5.15
N THR A 3 -21.48 -13.20 -5.97
CA THR A 3 -21.15 -11.82 -6.32
C THR A 3 -20.93 -10.95 -5.09
N LEU A 4 -21.67 -11.19 -4.00
CA LEU A 4 -21.50 -10.49 -2.73
C LEU A 4 -20.16 -10.81 -2.07
N ILE A 5 -19.76 -12.09 -2.05
CA ILE A 5 -18.46 -12.53 -1.51
C ILE A 5 -17.31 -11.92 -2.35
N LYS A 6 -17.47 -11.84 -3.68
CA LYS A 6 -16.48 -11.21 -4.57
C LYS A 6 -16.33 -9.72 -4.29
N HIS A 7 -17.42 -8.97 -4.18
CA HIS A 7 -17.37 -7.54 -3.88
C HIS A 7 -16.74 -7.28 -2.50
N ALA A 8 -17.07 -8.08 -1.49
CA ALA A 8 -16.45 -7.99 -0.18
C ALA A 8 -14.92 -8.24 -0.25
N ALA A 9 -14.48 -9.24 -1.01
CA ALA A 9 -13.05 -9.53 -1.18
C ALA A 9 -12.30 -8.40 -1.93
N ILE A 10 -12.92 -7.80 -2.96
CA ILE A 10 -12.34 -6.64 -3.66
C ILE A 10 -12.23 -5.44 -2.71
N LEU A 11 -13.31 -5.13 -1.97
CA LEU A 11 -13.32 -4.04 -1.01
C LEU A 11 -12.25 -4.22 0.07
N ALA A 12 -12.07 -5.44 0.59
CA ALA A 12 -11.05 -5.74 1.57
C ALA A 12 -9.64 -5.46 1.04
N ASN A 13 -9.32 -5.92 -0.18
CA ASN A 13 -8.01 -5.64 -0.80
C ASN A 13 -7.79 -4.14 -1.06
N LEU A 14 -8.80 -3.43 -1.55
CA LEU A 14 -8.69 -1.98 -1.78
C LEU A 14 -8.57 -1.18 -0.47
N SER A 15 -9.23 -1.63 0.60
CA SER A 15 -9.14 -1.00 1.92
C SER A 15 -7.75 -1.20 2.53
N ALA A 16 -7.22 -2.42 2.47
CA ALA A 16 -5.87 -2.72 2.88
C ALA A 16 -4.84 -1.93 2.05
N LEU A 17 -5.01 -1.87 0.72
CA LEU A 17 -4.16 -1.09 -0.18
C LEU A 17 -4.09 0.38 0.26
N ARG A 18 -5.25 0.99 0.53
CA ARG A 18 -5.32 2.38 1.01
C ARG A 18 -4.56 2.57 2.33
N MET A 19 -4.71 1.64 3.28
CA MET A 19 -4.02 1.72 4.56
C MET A 19 -2.50 1.56 4.41
N THR A 20 -2.05 0.60 3.61
CA THR A 20 -0.61 0.39 3.36
C THR A 20 0.01 1.60 2.66
N LEU A 21 -0.66 2.18 1.66
CA LEU A 21 -0.17 3.39 0.98
C LEU A 21 -0.15 4.60 1.91
N ALA A 22 -1.12 4.75 2.81
CA ALA A 22 -1.13 5.84 3.78
C ALA A 22 0.07 5.73 4.75
N GLY A 23 0.39 4.54 5.24
CA GLY A 23 1.58 4.35 6.08
C GLY A 23 2.90 4.55 5.31
N ALA A 24 2.94 4.18 4.03
CA ALA A 24 4.13 4.44 3.20
C ALA A 24 4.32 5.94 2.96
N LEU A 25 3.23 6.68 2.77
CA LEU A 25 3.25 8.14 2.65
C LEU A 25 3.71 8.82 3.94
N GLU A 26 3.24 8.36 5.10
CA GLU A 26 3.67 8.86 6.41
C GLU A 26 5.19 8.73 6.57
N ARG A 27 5.75 7.53 6.31
CA ARG A 27 7.20 7.32 6.35
C ARG A 27 7.98 8.15 5.35
N ALA A 28 7.45 8.32 4.14
CA ALA A 28 8.07 9.15 3.13
C ALA A 28 8.10 10.63 3.56
N THR A 29 7.03 11.10 4.20
CA THR A 29 6.93 12.45 4.76
C THR A 29 7.96 12.64 5.88
N ASP A 30 8.04 11.71 6.83
CA ASP A 30 9.01 11.76 7.92
C ASP A 30 10.46 11.78 7.40
N ALA A 31 10.75 10.99 6.37
CA ALA A 31 12.06 10.97 5.74
C ALA A 31 12.39 12.30 5.03
N GLU A 32 11.41 12.88 4.34
CA GLU A 32 11.53 14.16 3.65
C GLU A 32 11.77 15.32 4.65
N ASP A 33 11.05 15.33 5.77
CA ASP A 33 11.17 16.37 6.77
C ASP A 33 12.49 16.28 7.56
N ALA A 34 12.96 15.05 7.85
CA ALA A 34 14.27 14.83 8.44
C ALA A 34 15.41 15.33 7.52
N ILE A 35 15.36 15.05 6.21
CA ILE A 35 16.41 15.52 5.29
C ILE A 35 16.37 17.04 5.10
N LYS A 36 15.18 17.68 5.09
CA LYS A 36 15.05 19.15 5.09
C LYS A 36 15.70 19.78 6.32
N SER A 37 15.70 19.06 7.45
CA SER A 37 16.33 19.48 8.71
C SER A 37 17.82 19.14 8.80
N GLY A 38 18.40 18.51 7.77
CA GLY A 38 19.81 18.08 7.74
C GLY A 38 20.08 16.76 8.47
N GLU A 39 19.05 16.06 8.93
CA GLU A 39 19.16 14.83 9.74
C GLU A 39 19.21 13.58 8.85
N VAL A 40 20.31 13.41 8.10
CA VAL A 40 20.45 12.36 7.06
C VAL A 40 20.19 10.94 7.60
N ASN A 41 20.73 10.59 8.77
CA ASN A 41 20.54 9.24 9.33
C ASN A 41 19.08 8.97 9.69
N GLN A 42 18.38 9.98 10.20
CA GLN A 42 16.95 9.88 10.53
C GLN A 42 16.11 9.78 9.27
N ALA A 43 16.47 10.52 8.21
CA ALA A 43 15.81 10.41 6.92
C ALA A 43 15.91 8.99 6.33
N ILE A 44 17.11 8.40 6.31
CA ILE A 44 17.32 7.03 5.83
C ILE A 44 16.61 6.01 6.73
N GLY A 45 16.65 6.22 8.06
CA GLY A 45 15.94 5.38 9.02
C GLY A 45 14.42 5.39 8.82
N ALA A 46 13.83 6.58 8.60
CA ALA A 46 12.40 6.74 8.34
C ALA A 46 11.98 6.13 7.00
N ALA A 47 12.82 6.27 5.96
CA ALA A 47 12.57 5.67 4.65
C ALA A 47 12.69 4.13 4.64
N HIS A 48 13.32 3.55 5.66
CA HIS A 48 13.52 2.11 5.75
C HIS A 48 12.18 1.37 5.79
N GLY A 49 12.08 0.26 5.06
CA GLY A 49 10.86 -0.56 4.98
C GLY A 49 9.78 -0.03 4.04
N ILE A 50 9.91 1.17 3.44
CA ILE A 50 8.98 1.65 2.42
C ILE A 50 8.89 0.67 1.24
N GLU A 51 10.01 0.05 0.84
CA GLU A 51 10.03 -0.95 -0.23
C GLU A 51 9.04 -2.10 0.03
N THR A 52 9.06 -2.67 1.24
CA THR A 52 8.15 -3.75 1.64
C THR A 52 6.70 -3.30 1.58
N MET A 53 6.40 -2.08 2.05
CA MET A 53 5.05 -1.52 1.98
C MET A 53 4.58 -1.33 0.54
N LEU A 54 5.47 -0.91 -0.37
CA LEU A 54 5.15 -0.77 -1.79
C LEU A 54 4.91 -2.13 -2.46
N GLN A 55 5.69 -3.15 -2.10
CA GLN A 55 5.49 -4.52 -2.58
C GLN A 55 4.13 -5.09 -2.11
N GLU A 56 3.79 -4.88 -0.83
CA GLU A 56 2.48 -5.25 -0.28
C GLU A 56 1.33 -4.51 -0.98
N ALA A 57 1.46 -3.20 -1.19
CA ALA A 57 0.48 -2.40 -1.93
C ALA A 57 0.29 -2.93 -3.36
N ALA A 58 1.38 -3.24 -4.07
CA ALA A 58 1.31 -3.81 -5.42
C ALA A 58 0.59 -5.17 -5.44
N ALA A 59 0.85 -6.02 -4.43
CA ALA A 59 0.18 -7.31 -4.29
C ALA A 59 -1.34 -7.14 -4.05
N LEU A 60 -1.74 -6.24 -3.15
CA LEU A 60 -3.14 -5.94 -2.85
C LEU A 60 -3.89 -5.40 -4.07
N TYR A 61 -3.27 -4.49 -4.82
CA TYR A 61 -3.81 -3.99 -6.09
C TYR A 61 -4.01 -5.12 -7.11
N THR A 62 -2.99 -5.96 -7.28
CA THR A 62 -3.03 -7.08 -8.23
C THR A 62 -4.12 -8.09 -7.86
N ALA A 63 -4.29 -8.39 -6.57
CA ALA A 63 -5.34 -9.27 -6.08
C ALA A 63 -6.75 -8.69 -6.36
N ALA A 64 -6.97 -7.40 -6.09
CA ALA A 64 -8.24 -6.74 -6.41
C ALA A 64 -8.57 -6.80 -7.91
N LEU A 65 -7.57 -6.56 -8.78
CA LEU A 65 -7.74 -6.67 -10.22
C LEU A 65 -8.05 -8.09 -10.69
N ALA A 66 -7.34 -9.09 -10.15
CA ALA A 66 -7.55 -10.49 -10.50
C ALA A 66 -8.98 -10.92 -10.16
N LEU A 67 -9.47 -10.55 -8.97
CA LEU A 67 -10.85 -10.79 -8.54
C LEU A 67 -11.87 -10.08 -9.43
N HIS A 68 -11.60 -8.86 -9.86
CA HIS A 68 -12.48 -8.15 -10.80
C HIS A 68 -12.57 -8.88 -12.14
N ARG A 69 -11.42 -9.23 -12.72
CA ARG A 69 -11.30 -9.88 -14.05
C ARG A 69 -11.88 -11.29 -14.07
N SER A 70 -11.75 -12.06 -13.00
CA SER A 70 -12.25 -13.44 -12.93
C SER A 70 -13.78 -13.58 -12.99
N GLY A 71 -14.54 -12.48 -12.96
CA GLY A 71 -15.99 -12.50 -13.16
C GLY A 71 -16.47 -11.78 -14.40
N ARG A 72 -15.60 -11.53 -15.38
CA ARG A 72 -16.01 -11.15 -16.75
C ARG A 72 -16.11 -12.45 -17.56
N VAL A 73 -17.26 -13.11 -17.48
CA VAL A 73 -17.65 -14.24 -18.35
C VAL A 73 -18.70 -13.76 -19.32
#